data_AF-A0A7S2HY56-F1
#
_entry.id   AF-A0A7S2HY56-F1
#
_cell.length_a   1.000
_cell.length_b   1.000
_cell.length_c   1.000
_cell.angle_alpha   90.00
_cell.angle_beta   90.00
_cell.angle_gamma   90.00
#
_symmetry.space_group_name_H-M   'P 1'
#
loop_
_entity.id
_entity.type
_entity.pdbx_description
1 polymer ?
#
loop_
_entity_poly.entity_id
_entity_poly.type
_entity_poly.pdbx_seq_one_letter_code
_entity_poly.pdbx_strand_id
1 'polypeptide(L)'
;RDGSLRPSPPLERRDKVRRMAVPLSDEGSASDGEDGLSSDLLEDADVPPLPSAIAACIRGSGLREDLDRCLSALVGLAEDATPARRVNPTDPLSRSVMRACVEHNTQEWHDLAADQHAWRKAAAKRVAQAAGERVDRLEAEQRQRQERKRLAAVAERDRRDKDDTAIL
;
A
#
# COMPACT_ATOMS: atom_id res chain seq x y z
N ARG A 1 -53.97 -29.62 -25.94
CA ARG A 1 -54.92 -28.61 -26.44
C ARG A 1 -54.99 -27.51 -25.39
N ASP A 2 -54.05 -26.57 -25.29
CA ASP A 2 -53.15 -26.00 -26.32
C ASP A 2 -53.90 -25.29 -27.45
N GLY A 3 -53.48 -24.05 -27.77
CA GLY A 3 -54.06 -23.18 -28.78
C GLY A 3 -54.57 -21.81 -28.29
N SER A 4 -53.70 -20.79 -28.23
CA SER A 4 -54.04 -19.43 -28.66
C SER A 4 -52.77 -18.67 -29.08
N LEU A 5 -52.92 -17.66 -29.96
CA LEU A 5 -51.88 -17.21 -30.89
C LEU A 5 -51.29 -15.81 -30.59
N ARG A 6 -50.06 -15.61 -31.07
CA ARG A 6 -49.19 -14.41 -31.14
C ARG A 6 -49.88 -13.15 -31.73
N PRO A 7 -49.42 -11.88 -31.47
CA PRO A 7 -48.10 -11.38 -31.91
C PRO A 7 -47.37 -10.29 -31.06
N SER A 8 -46.10 -10.02 -31.43
CA SER A 8 -45.22 -8.87 -31.06
C SER A 8 -45.33 -7.75 -32.14
N PRO A 9 -44.54 -6.64 -32.24
CA PRO A 9 -43.25 -6.21 -31.63
C PRO A 9 -43.41 -4.80 -30.94
N PRO A 10 -42.44 -3.84 -30.81
CA PRO A 10 -41.01 -3.75 -31.19
C PRO A 10 -40.07 -3.18 -30.07
N LEU A 11 -39.01 -2.45 -30.47
CA LEU A 11 -37.97 -1.79 -29.65
C LEU A 11 -38.11 -0.25 -29.72
N GLU A 12 -37.76 0.48 -28.65
CA GLU A 12 -37.43 1.91 -28.75
C GLU A 12 -35.97 2.20 -28.39
N ARG A 13 -35.26 2.84 -29.33
CA ARG A 13 -34.02 3.59 -29.11
C ARG A 13 -34.28 5.05 -29.47
N ARG A 14 -34.12 5.98 -28.51
CA ARG A 14 -33.85 7.43 -28.66
C ARG A 14 -33.63 7.97 -27.23
N ASP A 15 -32.46 8.46 -26.82
CA ASP A 15 -31.52 9.44 -27.41
C ASP A 15 -32.07 10.88 -27.38
N LYS A 16 -31.22 11.83 -26.92
CA LYS A 16 -31.40 13.29 -26.77
C LYS A 16 -32.33 13.69 -25.60
N VAL A 17 -31.99 14.60 -24.67
CA VAL A 17 -31.31 15.91 -24.80
C VAL A 17 -30.71 16.33 -23.45
N ARG A 18 -29.50 16.92 -23.44
CA ARG A 18 -28.97 17.70 -22.31
C ARG A 18 -29.87 18.90 -22.00
N ARG A 19 -30.27 19.11 -20.75
CA ARG A 19 -30.69 20.44 -20.29
C ARG A 19 -29.94 20.82 -19.01
N MET A 20 -29.08 21.81 -19.14
CA MET A 20 -28.29 22.40 -18.06
C MET A 20 -29.21 23.15 -17.08
N ALA A 21 -29.00 22.96 -15.78
CA ALA A 21 -29.34 23.94 -14.76
C ALA A 21 -28.50 23.64 -13.50
N VAL A 22 -27.43 24.42 -13.29
CA VAL A 22 -26.76 24.52 -12.00
C VAL A 22 -27.42 25.65 -11.22
N PRO A 23 -27.82 25.41 -9.96
CA PRO A 23 -27.66 26.40 -8.91
C PRO A 23 -26.51 25.99 -7.98
N LEU A 24 -25.60 26.91 -7.74
CA LEU A 24 -24.59 26.80 -6.69
C LEU A 24 -25.20 27.13 -5.32
N SER A 25 -24.48 26.74 -4.27
CA SER A 25 -24.66 27.12 -2.86
C SER A 25 -25.79 26.41 -2.11
N ASP A 26 -25.40 25.37 -1.35
CA ASP A 26 -25.60 25.41 0.10
C ASP A 26 -24.39 24.77 0.81
N GLU A 27 -24.05 25.24 2.01
CA GLU A 27 -22.79 24.93 2.70
C GLU A 27 -22.86 23.61 3.50
N GLY A 28 -22.83 22.50 2.76
CA GLY A 28 -22.64 21.17 3.33
C GLY A 28 -21.21 20.96 3.85
N SER A 29 -20.91 21.49 5.04
CA SER A 29 -19.63 21.26 5.75
C SER A 29 -19.51 19.79 6.18
N ALA A 30 -19.09 18.95 5.23
CA ALA A 30 -18.65 17.59 5.50
C ALA A 30 -17.27 17.65 6.15
N SER A 31 -17.28 17.85 7.47
CA SER A 31 -16.12 17.61 8.31
C SER A 31 -15.74 16.13 8.18
N ASP A 32 -14.71 15.82 7.40
CA ASP A 32 -13.97 14.55 7.49
C ASP A 32 -13.15 14.55 8.79
N GLY A 33 -13.91 14.56 9.89
CA GLY A 33 -13.45 14.36 11.26
C GLY A 33 -13.39 12.87 11.53
N GLU A 34 -12.47 12.19 10.85
CA GLU A 34 -12.08 10.82 11.20
C GLU A 34 -11.21 10.83 12.48
N ASP A 35 -11.85 11.24 13.57
CA ASP A 35 -11.46 11.01 14.96
C ASP A 35 -11.50 9.50 15.24
N GLY A 36 -10.45 8.82 14.77
CA GLY A 36 -10.32 7.35 14.79
C GLY A 36 -9.05 6.84 15.47
N LEU A 37 -8.35 7.68 16.24
CA LEU A 37 -7.15 7.29 17.00
C LEU A 37 -7.32 7.55 18.50
N SER A 38 -8.44 7.09 19.07
CA SER A 38 -8.49 6.77 20.50
C SER A 38 -7.46 5.67 20.76
N SER A 39 -6.28 6.08 21.23
CA SER A 39 -5.12 5.23 21.50
C SER A 39 -4.82 5.16 23.00
N ASP A 40 -5.83 5.41 23.83
CA ASP A 40 -5.85 4.98 25.22
C ASP A 40 -6.11 3.47 25.26
N LEU A 41 -5.31 2.75 26.05
CA LEU A 41 -5.35 1.29 26.22
C LEU A 41 -4.91 0.45 25.01
N LEU A 42 -3.69 0.70 24.51
CA LEU A 42 -2.93 -0.41 23.89
C LEU A 42 -2.40 -1.32 25.01
N GLU A 43 -3.17 -2.35 25.35
CA GLU A 43 -2.63 -3.52 26.02
C GLU A 43 -1.50 -4.11 25.16
N ASP A 44 -0.30 -4.18 25.73
CA ASP A 44 0.97 -4.46 25.02
C ASP A 44 1.10 -5.92 24.51
N ALA A 45 0.06 -6.74 24.72
CA ALA A 45 0.10 -8.20 24.69
C ALA A 45 0.28 -8.84 23.30
N ASP A 46 0.06 -8.09 22.20
CA ASP A 46 -0.07 -8.66 20.85
C ASP A 46 0.83 -7.96 19.79
N VAL A 47 1.88 -7.24 20.22
CA VAL A 47 2.86 -6.65 19.29
C VAL A 47 3.92 -7.70 18.95
N PRO A 48 4.03 -8.19 17.70
CA PRO A 48 5.00 -9.21 17.33
C PRO A 48 6.44 -8.67 17.38
N PRO A 49 7.44 -9.53 17.60
CA PRO A 49 8.84 -9.14 17.58
C PRO A 49 9.22 -8.57 16.20
N LEU A 50 10.02 -7.50 16.21
CA LEU A 50 10.48 -6.85 14.99
C LEU A 50 11.46 -7.76 14.22
N PRO A 51 11.40 -7.85 12.87
CA PRO A 51 12.35 -8.62 12.08
C PRO A 51 13.79 -8.20 12.39
N SER A 52 14.68 -9.18 12.57
CA SER A 52 16.06 -8.98 13.05
C SER A 52 16.85 -7.93 12.24
N ALA A 53 16.68 -7.92 10.91
CA ALA A 53 17.33 -6.97 10.03
C ALA A 53 16.87 -5.51 10.23
N ILE A 54 15.63 -5.28 10.71
CA ILE A 54 15.15 -3.93 11.09
C ILE A 54 15.57 -3.62 12.53
N ALA A 55 15.47 -4.60 13.44
CA ALA A 55 15.88 -4.43 14.84
C ALA A 55 17.36 -4.04 14.99
N ALA A 56 18.24 -4.61 14.15
CA ALA A 56 19.67 -4.28 14.11
C ALA A 56 19.98 -2.82 13.70
N CYS A 57 18.99 -2.06 13.21
CA CYS A 57 19.15 -0.65 12.83
C CYS A 57 18.91 0.32 13.99
N ILE A 58 18.28 -0.13 15.07
CA ILE A 58 18.00 0.66 16.26
C ILE A 58 19.23 0.61 17.17
N ARG A 59 19.75 1.78 17.57
CA ARG A 59 21.00 1.86 18.35
C ARG A 59 20.92 2.81 19.54
N GLY A 60 19.73 3.32 19.89
CA GLY A 60 19.57 4.34 20.92
C GLY A 60 20.22 5.66 20.49
N SER A 61 20.09 6.03 19.21
CA SER A 61 20.70 7.24 18.65
C SER A 61 19.77 8.45 18.57
N GLY A 62 18.52 8.29 19.00
CA GLY A 62 17.43 9.22 18.79
C GLY A 62 16.21 8.52 18.19
N LEU A 63 15.00 8.86 18.65
CA LEU A 63 13.71 8.36 18.17
C LEU A 63 13.55 8.56 16.66
N ARG A 64 14.00 9.71 16.15
CA ARG A 64 13.87 10.08 14.75
C ARG A 64 14.92 9.38 13.89
N GLU A 65 16.15 9.33 14.38
CA GLU A 65 17.32 8.72 13.74
C GLU A 65 17.15 7.21 13.62
N ASP A 66 16.70 6.53 14.68
CA ASP A 66 16.46 5.09 14.66
C ASP A 66 15.21 4.74 13.84
N LEU A 67 14.16 5.59 13.83
CA LEU A 67 13.03 5.45 12.89
C LEU A 67 13.51 5.58 11.44
N ASP A 68 14.31 6.60 11.10
CA ASP A 68 14.80 6.82 9.74
C ASP A 68 15.68 5.67 9.25
N ARG A 69 16.48 5.07 10.14
CA ARG A 69 17.22 3.82 9.85
C ARG A 69 16.29 2.63 9.65
N CYS A 70 15.27 2.45 10.50
CA CYS A 70 14.27 1.39 10.34
C CYS A 70 13.54 1.49 8.99
N LEU A 71 13.14 2.70 8.57
CA LEU A 71 12.50 2.96 7.28
C LEU A 71 13.44 2.63 6.11
N SER A 72 14.71 3.06 6.20
CA SER A 72 15.74 2.76 5.19
C SER A 72 15.98 1.26 5.05
N ALA A 73 16.06 0.55 6.18
CA ALA A 73 16.21 -0.89 6.23
C ALA A 73 14.99 -1.60 5.64
N LEU A 74 13.77 -1.18 5.99
CA LEU A 74 12.52 -1.73 5.46
C LEU A 74 12.51 -1.68 3.92
N VAL A 75 12.87 -0.53 3.34
CA VAL A 75 12.97 -0.33 1.89
C VAL A 75 14.13 -1.12 1.24
N GLY A 76 15.16 -1.46 2.01
CA GLY A 76 16.31 -2.26 1.60
C GLY A 76 16.19 -3.77 1.85
N LEU A 77 15.12 -4.25 2.49
CA LEU A 77 14.92 -5.67 2.78
C LEU A 77 14.78 -6.49 1.49
N ALA A 78 15.57 -7.57 1.41
CA ALA A 78 15.37 -8.66 0.47
C ALA A 78 13.93 -9.21 0.50
N GLU A 79 13.53 -9.94 -0.53
CA GLU A 79 12.13 -10.35 -0.77
C GLU A 79 11.51 -11.10 0.44
N ASP A 80 12.32 -11.83 1.23
CA ASP A 80 11.88 -12.85 2.20
C ASP A 80 11.42 -12.37 3.60
N ALA A 81 11.88 -11.21 4.10
CA ALA A 81 11.84 -10.92 5.55
C ALA A 81 10.64 -10.08 6.04
N THR A 82 9.88 -9.45 5.14
CA THR A 82 8.61 -8.78 5.46
C THR A 82 7.60 -9.00 4.34
N PRO A 83 6.30 -9.19 4.65
CA PRO A 83 5.28 -9.46 3.65
C PRO A 83 5.21 -8.30 2.64
N ALA A 84 5.31 -8.63 1.35
CA ALA A 84 5.20 -7.69 0.24
C ALA A 84 3.75 -7.24 -0.01
N ARG A 85 3.03 -6.85 1.05
CA ARG A 85 1.67 -6.29 1.02
C ARG A 85 1.71 -4.84 1.46
N ARG A 86 0.76 -4.02 1.00
CA ARG A 86 0.61 -2.64 1.50
C ARG A 86 0.31 -2.68 3.00
N VAL A 87 0.95 -1.79 3.75
CA VAL A 87 0.88 -1.70 5.21
C VAL A 87 0.16 -0.41 5.57
N ASN A 88 -0.77 -0.50 6.52
CA ASN A 88 -1.51 0.65 7.05
C ASN A 88 -0.82 1.21 8.32
N PRO A 89 -1.10 2.46 8.73
CA PRO A 89 -0.54 3.01 9.97
C PRO A 89 -0.86 2.17 11.22
N THR A 90 -1.98 1.44 11.21
CA THR A 90 -2.44 0.58 12.31
C THR A 90 -1.90 -0.86 12.27
N ASP A 91 -1.15 -1.27 11.24
CA ASP A 91 -0.63 -2.65 11.12
C ASP A 91 0.39 -3.00 12.22
N PRO A 92 0.57 -4.30 12.55
CA PRO A 92 1.52 -4.75 13.55
C PRO A 92 2.96 -4.29 13.31
N LEU A 93 3.43 -4.27 12.05
CA LEU A 93 4.79 -3.80 11.71
C LEU A 93 5.03 -2.35 12.14
N SER A 94 4.06 -1.46 11.88
CA SER A 94 4.12 -0.05 12.29
C SER A 94 4.23 0.08 13.81
N ARG A 95 3.47 -0.74 14.56
CA ARG A 95 3.54 -0.79 16.03
C ARG A 95 4.87 -1.34 16.52
N SER A 96 5.37 -2.45 15.96
CA SER A 96 6.66 -3.06 16.34
C SER A 96 7.85 -2.13 16.12
N VAL A 97 7.88 -1.37 15.02
CA VAL A 97 8.93 -0.36 14.76
C VAL A 97 8.86 0.77 15.79
N MET A 98 7.67 1.34 16.04
CA MET A 98 7.51 2.42 17.03
C MET A 98 7.88 1.97 18.44
N ARG A 99 7.40 0.79 18.86
CA ARG A 99 7.71 0.17 20.16
C ARG A 99 9.22 0.07 20.36
N ALA A 100 9.93 -0.56 19.41
CA ALA A 100 11.36 -0.75 19.54
C ALA A 100 12.14 0.57 19.52
N CYS A 101 11.69 1.58 18.75
CA CYS A 101 12.30 2.92 18.81
C CYS A 101 12.13 3.57 20.20
N VAL A 102 10.95 3.44 20.81
CA VAL A 102 10.66 3.97 22.16
C VAL A 102 11.42 3.22 23.25
N GLU A 103 11.45 1.88 23.21
CA GLU A 103 12.16 1.03 24.18
C GLU A 103 13.68 1.31 24.20
N HIS A 104 14.27 1.68 23.07
CA HIS A 104 15.69 2.04 22.97
C HIS A 104 16.01 3.53 23.20
N ASN A 105 15.01 4.42 23.18
CA ASN A 105 15.18 5.87 23.33
C ASN A 105 14.23 6.44 24.40
N THR A 106 14.16 5.77 25.56
CA THR A 106 13.19 6.05 26.63
C THR A 106 13.26 7.49 27.16
N GLN A 107 14.47 8.04 27.35
CA GLN A 107 14.63 9.41 27.84
C GLN A 107 14.01 10.44 26.89
N GLU A 108 14.37 10.39 25.60
CA GLU A 108 13.84 11.31 24.59
C GLU A 108 12.33 11.14 24.40
N TRP A 109 11.82 9.91 24.53
CA TRP A 109 10.39 9.65 24.56
C TRP A 109 9.69 10.33 25.73
N HIS A 110 10.29 10.35 26.92
CA HIS A 110 9.78 11.10 28.07
C HIS A 110 9.88 12.62 27.86
N ASP A 111 10.98 13.11 27.28
CA ASP A 111 11.18 14.54 26.97
C ASP A 111 10.13 15.06 25.97
N LEU A 112 9.62 14.18 25.09
CA LEU A 112 8.59 14.45 24.09
C LEU A 112 7.15 14.52 24.66
N ALA A 113 6.95 14.48 25.98
CA ALA A 113 5.68 14.21 26.68
C ALA A 113 4.38 14.74 26.00
N ALA A 114 4.33 16.01 25.59
CA ALA A 114 3.15 16.61 24.95
C ALA A 114 2.91 16.13 23.50
N ASP A 115 3.97 15.85 22.76
CA ASP A 115 3.95 15.54 21.32
C ASP A 115 3.99 14.02 21.04
N GLN A 116 4.02 13.17 22.06
CA GLN A 116 4.05 11.70 21.95
C GLN A 116 2.96 11.12 21.04
N HIS A 117 1.74 11.66 21.05
CA HIS A 117 0.67 11.23 20.14
C HIS A 117 0.94 11.66 18.70
N ALA A 118 1.36 12.91 18.49
CA ALA A 118 1.70 13.44 17.17
C ALA A 118 2.87 12.66 16.53
N TRP A 119 3.90 12.34 17.33
CA TRP A 119 5.02 11.51 16.90
C TRP A 119 4.57 10.10 16.51
N ARG A 120 3.75 9.43 17.33
CA ARG A 120 3.20 8.10 16.98
C ARG A 120 2.41 8.13 15.67
N LYS A 121 1.52 9.11 15.50
CA LYS A 121 0.72 9.28 14.27
C LYS A 121 1.62 9.52 13.05
N ALA A 122 2.66 10.34 13.18
CA ALA A 122 3.62 10.61 12.12
C ALA A 122 4.50 9.38 11.79
N ALA A 123 5.04 8.70 12.80
CA ALA A 123 5.89 7.52 12.65
C ALA A 123 5.12 6.37 11.96
N ALA A 124 3.91 6.07 12.44
CA ALA A 124 3.02 5.07 11.85
C ALA A 124 2.74 5.35 10.36
N LYS A 125 2.46 6.61 10.00
CA LYS A 125 2.25 7.03 8.60
C LYS A 125 3.50 6.82 7.75
N ARG A 126 4.69 7.12 8.27
CA ARG A 126 5.97 6.95 7.55
C ARG A 126 6.32 5.48 7.34
N VAL A 127 6.08 4.60 8.31
CA VAL A 127 6.28 3.14 8.16
C VAL A 127 5.35 2.57 7.10
N ALA A 128 4.07 2.96 7.11
CA ALA A 128 3.10 2.59 6.09
C ALA A 128 3.53 3.04 4.68
N GLN A 129 4.02 4.28 4.53
CA GLN A 129 4.53 4.82 3.27
C GLN A 129 5.75 4.05 2.74
N ALA A 130 6.78 3.86 3.57
CA ALA A 130 8.00 3.12 3.18
C ALA A 130 7.71 1.67 2.78
N ALA A 131 6.75 1.02 3.45
CA ALA A 131 6.29 -0.31 3.07
C ALA A 131 5.51 -0.30 1.74
N GLY A 132 4.68 0.72 1.49
CA GLY A 132 4.03 0.93 0.20
C GLY A 132 5.04 1.08 -0.95
N GLU A 133 6.07 1.91 -0.76
CA GLU A 133 7.15 2.12 -1.75
C GLU A 133 7.92 0.82 -2.06
N ARG A 134 8.15 -0.05 -1.05
CA ARG A 134 8.72 -1.39 -1.27
C ARG A 134 7.81 -2.25 -2.15
N VAL A 135 6.50 -2.26 -1.89
CA VAL A 135 5.53 -3.01 -2.71
C VAL A 135 5.51 -2.50 -4.14
N ASP A 136 5.43 -1.18 -4.34
CA ASP A 136 5.42 -0.56 -5.67
C ASP A 136 6.69 -0.91 -6.46
N ARG A 137 7.86 -0.97 -5.80
CA ARG A 137 9.12 -1.42 -6.41
C ARG A 137 9.07 -2.90 -6.79
N LEU A 138 8.64 -3.78 -5.90
CA LEU A 138 8.56 -5.22 -6.15
C LEU A 138 7.58 -5.54 -7.29
N GLU A 139 6.44 -4.86 -7.35
CA GLU A 139 5.50 -4.96 -8.47
C GLU A 139 6.11 -4.46 -9.79
N ALA A 140 6.90 -3.37 -9.77
CA ALA A 140 7.57 -2.85 -10.96
C ALA A 140 8.67 -3.80 -11.46
N GLU A 141 9.46 -4.39 -10.56
CA GLU A 141 10.45 -5.41 -10.89
C GLU A 141 9.78 -6.68 -11.44
N GLN A 142 8.70 -7.15 -10.82
CA GLN A 142 7.95 -8.32 -11.30
C GLN A 142 7.41 -8.07 -12.72
N ARG A 143 6.84 -6.88 -12.98
CA ARG A 143 6.40 -6.45 -14.33
C ARG A 143 7.56 -6.45 -15.32
N GLN A 144 8.73 -5.91 -14.99
CA GLN A 144 9.91 -5.98 -15.86
C GLN A 144 10.38 -7.42 -16.10
N ARG A 145 10.41 -8.28 -15.07
CA ARG A 145 10.78 -9.69 -15.18
C ARG A 145 9.81 -10.44 -16.11
N GLN A 146 8.51 -10.12 -16.09
CA GLN A 146 7.50 -10.68 -17.00
C GLN A 146 7.66 -10.18 -18.45
N GLU A 147 7.89 -8.87 -18.64
CA GLU A 147 8.03 -8.29 -19.98
C GLU A 147 9.29 -8.79 -20.69
N ARG A 148 10.42 -8.90 -19.98
CA ARG A 148 11.64 -9.52 -20.53
C ARG A 148 11.42 -10.96 -20.98
N LYS A 149 10.61 -11.75 -20.24
CA LYS A 149 10.23 -13.12 -20.63
C LYS A 149 9.34 -13.13 -21.89
N ARG A 150 8.42 -12.17 -22.02
CA ARG A 150 7.57 -12.03 -23.23
C ARG A 150 8.41 -11.70 -24.46
N LEU A 151 9.27 -10.69 -24.38
CA LEU A 151 10.14 -10.29 -25.49
C LEU A 151 11.09 -11.42 -25.90
N ALA A 152 11.66 -12.16 -24.94
CA ALA A 152 12.47 -13.33 -25.22
C ALA A 152 11.67 -14.45 -25.94
N ALA A 153 10.43 -14.73 -25.50
CA ALA A 153 9.58 -15.74 -26.15
C ALA A 153 9.16 -15.36 -27.58
N VAL A 154 8.92 -14.06 -27.85
CA VAL A 154 8.66 -13.55 -29.20
C VAL A 154 9.92 -13.69 -30.07
N ALA A 155 11.08 -13.24 -29.59
CA ALA A 155 12.33 -13.34 -30.33
C ALA A 155 12.74 -14.80 -30.67
N GLU A 156 12.47 -15.75 -29.76
CA GLU A 156 12.67 -17.18 -30.02
C GLU A 156 11.71 -17.76 -31.06
N ARG A 157 10.47 -17.26 -31.12
CA ARG A 157 9.53 -17.63 -32.18
C ARG A 157 9.96 -17.04 -33.53
N ASP A 158 10.29 -15.76 -33.58
CA ASP A 158 10.71 -15.06 -34.80
C ASP A 158 12.00 -15.65 -35.42
N ARG A 159 12.82 -16.36 -34.62
CA ARG A 159 13.96 -17.15 -35.11
C ARG A 159 13.48 -18.42 -35.82
N ARG A 160 12.66 -19.24 -35.15
CA ARG A 160 12.11 -20.49 -35.69
C ARG A 160 11.34 -20.26 -36.98
N ASP A 161 10.44 -19.27 -36.98
CA ASP A 161 9.63 -18.93 -38.16
C ASP A 161 10.52 -18.54 -39.36
N LYS A 162 11.72 -17.97 -39.15
CA LYS A 162 12.71 -17.66 -40.21
C LYS A 162 13.53 -18.88 -40.64
N ASP A 163 13.97 -19.69 -39.68
CA ASP A 163 14.75 -20.91 -39.95
C ASP A 163 13.92 -21.91 -40.79
N ASP A 164 12.64 -22.08 -40.46
CA ASP A 164 11.68 -22.91 -41.23
C ASP A 164 11.46 -22.38 -42.65
N THR A 165 11.46 -21.04 -42.84
CA THR A 165 11.29 -20.40 -44.16
C THR A 165 12.55 -20.52 -45.03
N ALA A 166 13.73 -20.76 -44.44
CA ALA A 166 15.01 -20.87 -45.15
C ALA A 166 15.32 -22.29 -45.66
N ILE A 167 14.48 -23.28 -45.36
CA ILE A 167 14.66 -24.71 -45.68
C ILE A 167 13.79 -25.14 -46.89
N LEU A 168 12.95 -24.22 -47.42
CA LEU A 168 12.05 -24.40 -48.57
C LEU A 168 12.58 -23.71 -49.84
#